data_AF-A0A6A8A5P6-F1
#
_entry.id   AF-A0A6A8A5P6-F1
#
_cell.length_a   1.000
_cell.length_b   1.000
_cell.length_c   1.000
_cell.angle_alpha   90.00
_cell.angle_beta   90.00
_cell.angle_gamma   90.00
#
_symmetry.space_group_name_H-M   'P 1'
#
loop_
_entity.id
_entity.type
_entity.pdbx_description
1 polymer ?
#
loop_
_entity_poly.entity_id
_entity_poly.type
_entity_poly.pdbx_seq_one_letter_code
_entity_poly.pdbx_strand_id
1 'polypeptide(L)'
;MKILTCPVNGPRNITEFQYLGPVRGADAENPDQLIESLFYAENPLGILKEWWRHTPSNTILIAERHTVTDQIIATYLPNRKPA
;
A
#
# COMPACT_ATOMS: atom_id res chain seq x y z
N MET A 1 -3.19 19.28 -2.32
CA MET A 1 -2.85 18.21 -1.36
C MET A 1 -3.69 16.99 -1.71
N LYS A 2 -3.11 15.80 -1.81
CA LYS A 2 -3.83 14.58 -2.24
C LYS A 2 -4.69 14.03 -1.11
N ILE A 3 -5.82 13.40 -1.47
CA ILE A 3 -6.71 12.69 -0.54
C ILE A 3 -6.48 11.18 -0.66
N LEU A 4 -6.43 10.50 0.49
CA LEU A 4 -6.44 9.04 0.60
C LEU A 4 -7.62 8.64 1.49
N THR A 5 -8.38 7.65 1.07
CA THR A 5 -9.57 7.19 1.81
C THR A 5 -9.18 6.09 2.80
N CYS A 6 -9.29 6.37 4.09
CA CYS A 6 -9.17 5.33 5.11
C CYS A 6 -10.47 4.52 5.15
N PRO A 7 -10.43 3.17 5.05
CA PRO A 7 -11.63 2.32 5.15
C PRO A 7 -12.43 2.49 6.45
N VAL A 8 -11.79 3.00 7.51
CA VAL A 8 -12.39 3.21 8.83
C VAL A 8 -12.80 4.68 9.05
N ASN A 9 -12.05 5.64 8.49
CA ASN A 9 -12.19 7.06 8.83
C ASN A 9 -12.62 7.95 7.65
N GLY A 10 -12.87 7.37 6.48
CA GLY A 10 -13.24 8.07 5.25
C GLY A 10 -12.08 8.83 4.60
N PRO A 11 -12.40 9.78 3.69
CA PRO A 11 -11.41 10.59 2.99
C PRO A 11 -10.63 11.49 3.96
N ARG A 12 -9.28 11.41 3.90
CA ARG A 12 -8.37 12.20 4.74
C ARG A 12 -7.21 12.76 3.91
N ASN A 13 -6.54 13.77 4.45
CA ASN A 13 -5.35 14.32 3.79
C ASN A 13 -4.25 13.25 3.79
N ILE A 14 -3.58 13.03 2.66
CA ILE A 14 -2.56 11.99 2.55
C ILE A 14 -1.40 12.18 3.55
N THR A 15 -1.17 13.38 4.06
CA THR A 15 -0.15 13.64 5.08
C THR A 15 -0.47 13.03 6.45
N GLU A 16 -1.71 12.59 6.69
CA GLU A 16 -2.06 11.80 7.88
C GLU A 16 -1.52 10.35 7.78
N PHE A 17 -1.01 9.94 6.61
CA PHE A 17 -0.65 8.56 6.33
C PHE A 17 0.86 8.37 6.18
N GLN A 18 1.33 7.24 6.70
CA GLN A 18 2.69 6.76 6.52
C GLN A 18 2.71 5.70 5.41
N TYR A 19 3.59 5.88 4.43
CA TYR A 19 3.89 4.88 3.40
C TYR A 19 4.76 3.78 4.00
N LEU A 20 4.39 2.52 3.78
CA LEU A 20 5.09 1.34 4.31
C LEU A 20 5.69 0.43 3.22
N GLY A 21 5.68 0.88 1.97
CA GLY A 21 6.24 0.13 0.84
C GLY A 21 5.21 -0.68 0.05
N PRO A 22 5.65 -1.35 -1.02
CA PRO A 22 4.77 -2.19 -1.84
C PRO A 22 4.36 -3.47 -1.10
N VAL A 23 3.19 -4.01 -1.44
CA VAL A 23 2.74 -5.31 -0.96
C VAL A 23 3.53 -6.40 -1.66
N ARG A 24 4.30 -7.19 -0.92
CA ARG A 24 5.12 -8.30 -1.43
C ARG A 24 4.60 -9.64 -0.91
N GLY A 25 4.65 -10.66 -1.76
CA GLY A 25 4.65 -12.05 -1.31
C GLY A 25 6.10 -12.47 -1.10
N ALA A 26 6.41 -13.04 0.06
CA ALA A 26 7.70 -13.66 0.31
C ALA A 26 7.47 -15.06 0.86
N ASP A 27 8.20 -16.04 0.33
CA ASP A 27 8.34 -17.34 0.96
C ASP A 27 9.59 -17.30 1.86
N ALA A 28 9.38 -17.40 3.18
CA ALA A 28 10.47 -17.35 4.15
C ALA A 28 11.38 -18.58 4.10
N GLU A 29 10.93 -19.68 3.48
CA GLU A 29 11.67 -20.93 3.37
C GLU A 29 12.70 -20.92 2.21
N ASN A 30 12.66 -19.90 1.34
CA ASN A 30 13.60 -19.74 0.24
C ASN A 30 14.49 -18.49 0.43
N PRO A 31 15.76 -18.65 0.83
CA PRO A 31 16.66 -17.53 1.13
C PRO A 31 16.82 -16.52 -0.02
N ASP A 32 16.88 -16.98 -1.26
CA ASP A 32 17.08 -16.09 -2.42
C ASP A 32 15.83 -15.22 -2.65
N GLN A 33 14.64 -15.82 -2.58
CA GLN A 33 13.37 -15.09 -2.67
C GLN A 33 13.17 -14.15 -1.49
N LEU A 34 13.62 -14.54 -0.29
CA LEU A 34 13.57 -13.69 0.90
C LEU A 34 14.46 -12.44 0.70
N ILE A 35 15.69 -12.60 0.21
CA ILE A 35 16.60 -11.48 -0.09
C ILE A 35 15.97 -10.52 -1.10
N GLU A 36 15.41 -11.03 -2.19
CA GLU A 36 14.69 -10.20 -3.17
C GLU A 36 13.55 -9.44 -2.50
N SER A 37 12.71 -10.13 -1.74
CA SER A 37 11.57 -9.53 -1.06
C SER A 37 11.93 -8.49 0.01
N LEU A 38 13.13 -8.55 0.59
CA LEU A 38 13.59 -7.60 1.61
C LEU A 38 14.29 -6.39 1.01
N PHE A 39 15.11 -6.59 -0.02
CA PHE A 39 16.07 -5.56 -0.47
C PHE A 39 15.78 -4.98 -1.85
N TYR A 40 15.09 -5.71 -2.74
CA TYR A 40 14.87 -5.24 -4.10
C TYR A 40 13.69 -4.29 -4.12
N ALA A 41 13.79 -3.13 -4.79
CA ALA A 41 12.70 -2.19 -4.89
C ALA A 41 11.95 -2.37 -6.21
N GLU A 42 10.77 -2.98 -6.17
CA GLU A 42 9.86 -2.95 -7.32
C GLU A 42 9.44 -1.51 -7.63
N ASN A 43 9.55 -1.11 -8.89
CA ASN A 43 9.14 0.21 -9.36
C ASN A 43 8.37 0.09 -10.69
N PRO A 44 7.19 -0.54 -10.69
CA PRO A 44 6.42 -0.75 -11.91
C PRO A 44 5.80 0.55 -12.43
N LEU A 45 5.75 0.67 -13.76
CA LEU A 45 4.88 1.62 -14.44
C LEU A 45 3.48 1.02 -14.54
N GLY A 46 2.52 1.58 -13.80
CA GLY A 46 1.15 1.07 -13.77
C GLY A 46 0.58 1.01 -12.35
N ILE A 47 -0.28 0.04 -12.08
CA ILE A 47 -0.92 -0.12 -10.77
C ILE A 47 0.04 -0.81 -9.80
N LEU A 48 0.32 -0.16 -8.68
CA LEU A 48 1.08 -0.70 -7.55
C LEU A 48 0.16 -0.87 -6.34
N LYS A 49 0.27 -2.02 -5.67
CA LYS A 49 -0.33 -2.26 -4.35
C LYS A 49 0.65 -1.82 -3.28
N GLU A 50 0.17 -0.99 -2.37
CA GLU A 50 1.00 -0.31 -1.38
C GLU A 50 0.43 -0.48 0.02
N TRP A 51 1.28 -0.76 0.98
CA TRP A 51 0.96 -0.68 2.39
C TRP A 51 0.98 0.77 2.87
N TRP A 52 -0.09 1.16 3.55
CA TRP A 52 -0.22 2.46 4.18
C TRP A 52 -0.71 2.31 5.62
N ARG A 53 -0.32 3.25 6.49
CA ARG A 53 -0.85 3.37 7.85
C ARG A 53 -1.49 4.74 8.03
N HIS A 54 -2.77 4.78 8.41
CA HIS A 54 -3.39 6.00 8.90
C HIS A 54 -2.88 6.28 10.31
N THR A 55 -1.97 7.24 10.44
CA THR A 55 -1.18 7.45 11.66
C THR A 55 -2.05 7.75 12.89
N PRO A 56 -3.10 8.60 12.82
CA PRO A 56 -3.95 8.89 13.97
C PRO A 56 -4.73 7.70 14.52
N SER A 57 -5.18 6.78 13.66
CA SER A 57 -6.00 5.63 14.07
C SER A 57 -5.25 4.30 14.10
N ASN A 58 -3.97 4.27 13.76
CA ASN A 58 -3.17 3.05 13.56
C ASN A 58 -3.74 2.06 12.55
N THR A 59 -4.66 2.48 11.68
CA THR A 59 -5.27 1.58 10.71
C THR A 59 -4.28 1.27 9.60
N ILE A 60 -3.93 -0.01 9.44
CA ILE A 60 -3.18 -0.51 8.29
C ILE A 60 -4.15 -0.82 7.16
N LEU A 61 -3.84 -0.33 5.97
CA LEU A 61 -4.63 -0.50 4.76
C LEU A 61 -3.73 -0.74 3.55
N ILE A 62 -4.33 -1.26 2.49
CA ILE A 62 -3.72 -1.34 1.18
C ILE A 62 -4.32 -0.25 0.29
N ALA A 63 -3.47 0.43 -0.48
CA ALA A 63 -3.88 1.31 -1.57
C ALA A 63 -3.42 0.73 -2.91
N GLU A 64 -4.31 0.71 -3.89
CA GLU A 64 -3.95 0.49 -5.29
C GLU A 64 -3.79 1.86 -5.96
N ARG A 65 -2.57 2.18 -6.37
CA ARG A 65 -2.22 3.48 -6.95
C ARG A 65 -1.59 3.29 -8.32
N HIS A 66 -2.05 4.06 -9.30
CA HIS A 66 -1.37 4.13 -10.59
C HIS A 66 -0.13 5.03 -10.46
N THR A 67 1.08 4.47 -10.59
CA THR A 67 2.34 5.17 -10.30
C THR A 67 2.66 6.32 -11.26
N VAL A 68 2.15 6.25 -12.50
CA VAL A 68 2.34 7.32 -13.51
C VAL A 68 1.37 8.50 -13.32
N THR A 69 0.07 8.25 -13.19
CA THR A 69 -0.96 9.29 -13.05
C THR A 69 -1.16 9.74 -11.61
N ASP A 70 -0.56 9.01 -10.67
CA ASP A 70 -0.68 9.19 -9.24
C ASP A 70 -2.12 9.02 -8.70
N GLN A 71 -3.02 8.43 -9.50
CA GLN A 71 -4.41 8.20 -9.14
C GLN A 71 -4.55 7.03 -8.15
N ILE A 72 -5.30 7.25 -7.06
CA ILE A 72 -5.73 6.19 -6.16
C ILE A 72 -6.95 5.51 -6.78
N ILE A 73 -6.85 4.21 -7.04
CA ILE A 73 -7.89 3.39 -7.66
C ILE A 73 -8.78 2.78 -6.58
N ALA A 74 -8.17 2.25 -5.52
CA ALA A 74 -8.89 1.63 -4.41
C ALA A 74 -8.09 1.70 -3.11
N THR A 75 -8.81 1.67 -1.99
CA THR A 75 -8.26 1.56 -0.64
C THR A 75 -9.08 0.57 0.17
N TYR A 76 -8.43 -0.37 0.84
CA TYR A 76 -9.13 -1.45 1.53
C TYR A 76 -8.32 -2.06 2.68
N LEU A 77 -9.00 -2.76 3.58
CA LEU A 77 -8.32 -3.50 4.64
C LEU A 77 -7.71 -4.78 4.06
N PRO A 78 -6.56 -5.26 4.57
CA PRO A 78 -5.82 -6.38 3.96
C PRO A 78 -6.64 -7.65 3.76
N ASN A 79 -7.55 -7.91 4.69
CA ASN A 79 -8.39 -9.11 4.69
C ASN A 79 -9.76 -8.86 4.03
N ARG A 80 -9.97 -7.70 3.38
CA ARG A 80 -11.26 -7.29 2.83
C ARG A 80 -11.08 -6.35 1.64
N LYS A 81 -10.68 -6.89 0.49
CA LYS A 81 -10.75 -6.17 -0.79
C LYS A 81 -12.23 -6.09 -1.22
N PRO A 82 -12.78 -4.89 -1.51
CA PRO A 82 -14.12 -4.77 -2.09
C PRO A 82 -14.14 -5.45 -3.48
N ALA A 83 -15.27 -6.06 -3.82
CA ALA A 83 -15.52 -6.73 -5.10
C ALA A 83 -15.41 -5.76 -6.27
#